data_AF-A0A938JU65-F1
#
_entry.id   AF-A0A938JU65-F1
#
_cell.length_a   1.000
_cell.length_b   1.000
_cell.length_c   1.000
_cell.angle_alpha   90.00
_cell.angle_beta   90.00
_cell.angle_gamma   90.00
#
_symmetry.space_group_name_H-M   'P 1'
#
loop_
_entity.id
_entity.type
_entity.pdbx_description
1 polymer ?
#
loop_
_entity_poly.entity_id
_entity_poly.type
_entity_poly.pdbx_seq_one_letter_code
_entity_poly.pdbx_strand_id
1 'polypeptide(L)'
;NSIEAAEDSISSGAELIVSLGVTEKDSVIGITASGRTPFVIGAIDAAKRLGAYTAGLTCNKRSQLGEHTHDVIEVDVGPEVVAGSTRLKAGTATKMVLNMISTISMIRLGKIYQNLMIDVKVTNEKLWERAENILIHLSNCSRADAKSALIAANKEVRTALIVLLAGVTAETAREQLARNQFNLDRTLNTLQKVGK
;
A
#
# COMPACT_ATOMS: atom_id res chain seq x y z
N ASN A 1 -0.09 7.01 25.22
CA ASN A 1 1.00 7.72 25.92
C ASN A 1 2.31 7.34 25.27
N SER A 2 3.15 8.32 24.94
CA SER A 2 4.53 8.09 24.50
C SER A 2 5.34 7.48 25.64
N ILE A 3 6.24 6.54 25.32
CA ILE A 3 7.28 6.05 26.24
C ILE A 3 8.58 6.63 25.71
N GLU A 4 8.96 7.83 26.15
CA GLU A 4 10.09 8.58 25.58
C GLU A 4 11.41 7.79 25.65
N ALA A 5 11.62 6.99 26.70
CA ALA A 5 12.81 6.15 26.86
C ALA A 5 12.92 5.00 25.83
N ALA A 6 11.85 4.69 25.08
CA ALA A 6 11.89 3.66 24.05
C ALA A 6 12.68 4.11 22.80
N GLU A 7 12.71 5.41 22.51
CA GLU A 7 13.36 5.95 21.30
C GLU A 7 14.89 5.85 21.34
N ASP A 8 15.47 5.85 22.54
CA ASP A 8 16.92 5.78 22.78
C ASP A 8 17.47 4.35 22.79
N SER A 9 16.60 3.33 22.73
CA SER A 9 17.00 1.93 22.85
C SER A 9 17.21 1.26 21.48
N ILE A 10 18.47 1.08 21.08
CA ILE A 10 18.86 0.30 19.89
C ILE A 10 18.36 -1.15 20.00
N SER A 11 18.54 -1.78 21.16
CA SER A 11 18.17 -3.18 21.37
C SER A 11 16.67 -3.39 21.27
N SER A 12 15.85 -2.48 21.82
CA SER A 12 14.40 -2.59 21.73
C SER A 12 13.89 -2.48 20.29
N GLY A 13 14.54 -1.67 19.44
CA GLY A 13 14.23 -1.62 18.00
C GLY A 13 14.53 -2.95 17.30
N ALA A 14 15.68 -3.55 17.61
CA ALA A 14 16.07 -4.85 17.06
C ALA A 14 15.15 -5.99 17.53
N GLU A 15 14.80 -6.02 18.81
CA GLU A 15 13.89 -7.01 19.41
C GLU A 15 12.50 -6.93 18.79
N LEU A 16 11.99 -5.72 18.50
CA LEU A 16 10.71 -5.55 17.81
C LEU A 16 10.73 -6.25 16.44
N ILE A 17 11.79 -6.06 15.65
CA ILE A 17 11.91 -6.66 14.32
C ILE A 17 11.92 -8.19 14.40
N VAL A 18 12.65 -8.76 15.36
CA VAL A 18 12.69 -10.20 15.56
C VAL A 18 11.31 -10.73 16.01
N SER A 19 10.66 -10.05 16.96
CA SER A 19 9.35 -10.47 17.48
C SER A 19 8.21 -10.37 16.45
N LEU A 20 8.32 -9.47 15.48
CA LEU A 20 7.41 -9.38 14.34
C LEU A 20 7.66 -10.50 13.30
N GLY A 21 8.74 -11.27 13.44
CA GLY A 21 9.09 -12.36 12.53
C GLY A 21 9.50 -11.87 11.14
N VAL A 22 10.16 -10.71 11.05
CA VAL A 22 10.64 -10.14 9.78
C VAL A 22 11.59 -11.12 9.08
N THR A 23 11.43 -11.26 7.77
CA THR A 23 12.21 -12.15 6.90
C THR A 23 12.77 -11.41 5.69
N GLU A 24 13.54 -12.10 4.85
CA GLU A 24 14.05 -11.59 3.57
C GLU A 24 12.97 -11.24 2.55
N LYS A 25 11.72 -11.68 2.79
CA LYS A 25 10.57 -11.38 1.93
C LYS A 25 9.89 -10.06 2.28
N ASP A 26 10.30 -9.46 3.39
CA ASP A 26 9.70 -8.23 3.91
C ASP A 26 10.49 -6.99 3.50
N SER A 27 9.84 -5.84 3.66
CA SER A 27 10.45 -4.52 3.53
C SER A 27 10.20 -3.72 4.79
N VAL A 28 11.26 -3.14 5.36
CA VAL A 28 11.19 -2.34 6.60
C VAL A 28 11.57 -0.90 6.30
N ILE A 29 10.66 0.03 6.62
CA ILE A 29 10.88 1.47 6.44
C ILE A 29 11.08 2.12 7.81
N GLY A 30 12.29 2.58 8.08
CA GLY A 30 12.66 3.30 9.29
C GLY A 30 12.27 4.77 9.16
N ILE A 31 11.52 5.31 10.13
CA ILE A 31 11.00 6.68 10.06
C ILE A 31 11.54 7.48 11.24
N THR A 32 12.28 8.54 10.98
CA THR A 32 12.69 9.50 12.00
C THR A 32 12.94 10.87 11.40
N ALA A 33 12.27 11.90 11.92
CA ALA A 33 12.50 13.27 11.49
C ALA A 33 13.96 13.71 11.72
N SER A 34 14.58 13.25 12.82
CA SER A 34 15.96 13.61 13.17
C SER A 34 16.99 12.88 12.31
N GLY A 35 16.66 11.70 11.79
CA GLY A 35 17.57 10.87 11.01
C GLY A 35 18.58 10.07 11.84
N ARG A 36 18.48 10.13 13.18
CA ARG A 36 19.46 9.52 14.10
C ARG A 36 18.84 8.80 15.31
N THR A 37 17.53 8.57 15.31
CA THR A 37 16.84 7.94 16.45
C THR A 37 17.36 6.50 16.67
N PRO A 38 17.99 6.19 17.82
CA PRO A 38 18.65 4.90 18.04
C PRO A 38 17.75 3.68 17.87
N PHE A 39 16.50 3.75 18.35
CA PHE A 39 15.51 2.69 18.15
C PHE A 39 15.30 2.34 16.67
N VAL A 40 15.17 3.37 15.82
CA VAL A 40 14.95 3.19 14.38
C VAL A 40 16.18 2.58 13.71
N ILE A 41 17.38 3.01 14.09
CA ILE A 41 18.63 2.45 13.60
C ILE A 41 18.75 0.97 13.99
N GLY A 42 18.50 0.64 15.27
CA GLY A 42 18.54 -0.74 15.75
C GLY A 42 17.56 -1.66 15.04
N ALA A 43 16.34 -1.18 14.77
CA ALA A 43 15.36 -1.90 13.97
C ALA A 43 15.85 -2.14 12.54
N ILE A 44 16.35 -1.10 11.86
CA ILE A 44 16.83 -1.22 10.49
C ILE A 44 18.01 -2.17 10.37
N ASP A 45 18.99 -2.09 11.28
CA ASP A 45 20.13 -2.99 11.28
C ASP A 45 19.72 -4.44 11.50
N ALA A 46 18.75 -4.69 12.38
CA ALA A 46 18.20 -6.03 12.59
C ALA A 46 17.50 -6.55 11.35
N ALA A 47 16.65 -5.73 10.71
CA ALA A 47 15.94 -6.11 9.49
C ALA A 47 16.90 -6.43 8.35
N LYS A 48 17.95 -5.60 8.18
CA LYS A 48 18.99 -5.80 7.17
C LYS A 48 19.78 -7.09 7.41
N ARG A 49 20.11 -7.41 8.67
CA ARG A 49 20.76 -8.70 9.03
C ARG A 49 19.89 -9.92 8.71
N LEU A 50 18.57 -9.78 8.79
CA LEU A 50 17.60 -10.82 8.42
C LEU A 50 17.36 -10.89 6.90
N GLY A 51 18.03 -10.05 6.11
CA GLY A 51 17.92 -10.04 4.65
C GLY A 51 16.72 -9.26 4.11
N ALA A 52 15.95 -8.58 4.97
CA ALA A 52 14.85 -7.74 4.52
C ALA A 52 15.37 -6.53 3.74
N TYR A 53 14.60 -6.06 2.76
CA TYR A 53 14.88 -4.77 2.13
C TYR A 53 14.62 -3.66 3.16
N THR A 54 15.53 -2.69 3.25
CA THR A 54 15.42 -1.59 4.23
C THR A 54 15.49 -0.24 3.56
N ALA A 55 14.57 0.66 3.92
CA ALA A 55 14.58 2.04 3.48
C ALA A 55 14.45 3.00 4.67
N GLY A 56 14.97 4.21 4.51
CA GLY A 56 14.87 5.28 5.51
C GLY A 56 13.99 6.42 5.04
N LEU A 57 13.25 7.04 5.96
CA LEU A 57 12.52 8.28 5.74
C LEU A 57 12.86 9.28 6.85
N THR A 58 13.45 10.39 6.45
CA THR A 58 13.87 11.45 7.37
C THR A 58 13.64 12.85 6.80
N CYS A 59 13.76 13.86 7.66
CA CYS A 59 13.62 15.26 7.30
C CYS A 59 14.94 16.04 7.42
N ASN A 60 16.05 15.35 7.66
CA ASN A 60 17.39 15.90 7.66
C ASN A 60 18.22 15.31 6.52
N LYS A 61 19.05 16.15 5.90
CA LYS A 61 20.00 15.71 4.87
C LYS A 61 21.20 14.99 5.48
N ARG A 62 21.78 14.05 4.73
CA ARG A 62 22.98 13.27 5.14
C ARG A 62 22.79 12.65 6.52
N SER A 63 21.61 12.05 6.70
CA SER A 63 21.22 11.43 7.96
C SER A 63 22.04 10.17 8.25
N GLN A 64 22.28 9.90 9.54
CA GLN A 64 22.86 8.63 9.97
C GLN A 64 22.04 7.45 9.46
N LEU A 65 20.71 7.56 9.46
CA LEU A 65 19.80 6.54 8.93
C LEU A 65 20.16 6.07 7.52
N GLY A 66 20.59 6.99 6.63
CA GLY A 66 20.99 6.65 5.27
C GLY A 66 22.20 5.73 5.17
N GLU A 67 23.06 5.69 6.19
CA GLU A 67 24.22 4.79 6.26
C GLU A 67 23.80 3.34 6.61
N HIS A 68 22.64 3.18 7.25
CA HIS A 68 22.13 1.88 7.71
C HIS A 68 21.16 1.24 6.70
N THR A 69 20.51 2.02 5.83
CA THR A 69 19.49 1.52 4.89
C THR A 69 20.06 1.15 3.52
N HIS A 70 19.25 0.49 2.67
CA HIS A 70 19.59 0.32 1.25
C HIS A 70 19.34 1.61 0.48
N ASP A 71 18.21 2.25 0.76
CA ASP A 71 17.80 3.53 0.18
C ASP A 71 17.31 4.49 1.28
N VAL A 72 17.38 5.79 1.03
CA VAL A 72 16.90 6.81 1.97
C VAL A 72 16.17 7.92 1.23
N ILE A 73 15.02 8.33 1.78
CA ILE A 73 14.24 9.48 1.35
C ILE A 73 14.45 10.59 2.37
N GLU A 74 15.20 11.61 1.97
CA GLU A 74 15.49 12.79 2.79
C GLU A 74 14.63 13.97 2.32
N VAL A 75 13.61 14.33 3.09
CA VAL A 75 12.71 15.45 2.78
C VAL A 75 13.09 16.66 3.62
N ASP A 76 13.98 17.50 3.10
CA ASP A 76 14.38 18.74 3.77
C ASP A 76 13.22 19.74 3.79
N VAL A 77 12.56 19.82 4.95
CA VAL A 77 11.45 20.76 5.20
C VAL A 77 11.92 22.08 5.83
N GLY A 78 13.21 22.21 6.15
CA GLY A 78 13.78 23.34 6.89
C GLY A 78 13.29 23.48 8.34
N PRO A 79 13.70 24.56 9.05
CA PRO A 79 13.38 24.75 10.48
C PRO A 79 11.87 24.85 10.74
N GLU A 80 11.41 24.21 11.82
CA GLU A 80 10.00 24.27 12.21
C GLU A 80 9.62 25.64 12.79
N VAL A 81 8.34 26.03 12.63
CA VAL A 81 7.82 27.30 13.18
C VAL A 81 7.89 27.32 14.71
N VAL A 82 7.68 26.16 15.35
CA VAL A 82 8.03 25.94 16.75
C VAL A 82 9.28 25.07 16.75
N ALA A 83 10.40 25.63 17.21
CA ALA A 83 11.70 24.95 17.18
C ALA A 83 11.60 23.55 17.80
N GLY A 84 12.05 22.53 17.05
CA GLY A 84 12.02 21.12 17.47
C GLY A 84 10.66 20.41 17.37
N SER A 85 9.56 21.12 17.08
CA SER A 85 8.22 20.51 16.97
C SER A 85 8.01 19.82 15.61
N THR A 86 8.75 18.74 15.35
CA THR A 86 8.76 17.98 14.09
C THR A 86 7.42 17.32 13.73
N ARG A 87 6.45 17.29 14.64
CA ARG A 87 5.06 16.90 14.32
C ARG A 87 4.37 17.82 13.30
N LEU A 88 4.96 18.96 12.97
CA LEU A 88 4.42 19.96 12.03
C LEU A 88 4.82 19.65 10.58
N LYS A 89 5.83 20.33 10.02
CA LYS A 89 6.20 20.14 8.60
C LYS A 89 6.78 18.75 8.37
N ALA A 90 7.68 18.29 9.23
CA ALA A 90 8.29 16.97 9.09
C ALA A 90 7.25 15.84 9.18
N GLY A 91 6.29 15.93 10.11
CA GLY A 91 5.16 15.00 10.20
C GLY A 91 4.27 15.02 8.96
N THR A 92 3.98 16.22 8.43
CA THR A 92 3.17 16.37 7.20
C THR A 92 3.88 15.78 5.99
N ALA A 93 5.17 16.05 5.82
CA ALA A 93 6.00 15.48 4.77
C ALA A 93 6.06 13.95 4.86
N THR A 94 6.28 13.41 6.07
CA THR A 94 6.29 11.98 6.35
C THR A 94 4.99 11.33 5.90
N LYS A 95 3.83 11.90 6.27
CA LYS A 95 2.52 11.41 5.83
C LYS A 95 2.41 11.37 4.30
N MET A 96 2.82 12.44 3.62
CA MET A 96 2.73 12.51 2.16
C MET A 96 3.57 11.42 1.49
N VAL A 97 4.80 11.21 1.94
CA VAL A 97 5.68 10.16 1.41
C VAL A 97 5.09 8.76 1.65
N LEU A 98 4.60 8.47 2.86
CA LEU A 98 3.99 7.16 3.15
C LEU A 98 2.72 6.92 2.32
N ASN A 99 1.92 7.96 2.08
CA ASN A 99 0.78 7.89 1.18
C ASN A 99 1.22 7.57 -0.25
N MET A 100 2.31 8.16 -0.74
CA MET A 100 2.85 7.86 -2.08
C MET A 100 3.34 6.42 -2.17
N ILE A 101 4.16 5.95 -1.21
CA ILE A 101 4.72 4.59 -1.20
C ILE A 101 3.59 3.55 -1.22
N SER A 102 2.63 3.68 -0.31
CA SER A 102 1.51 2.74 -0.22
C SER A 102 0.61 2.78 -1.45
N THR A 103 0.26 3.98 -1.94
CA THR A 103 -0.63 4.14 -3.11
C THR A 103 0.02 3.60 -4.38
N ILE A 104 1.28 3.97 -4.65
CA ILE A 104 2.00 3.51 -5.84
C ILE A 104 2.20 1.99 -5.79
N SER A 105 2.54 1.44 -4.63
CA SER A 105 2.62 -0.02 -4.45
C SER A 105 1.31 -0.71 -4.80
N MET A 106 0.17 -0.20 -4.28
CA MET A 106 -1.14 -0.77 -4.57
C MET A 106 -1.55 -0.61 -6.04
N ILE A 107 -1.17 0.49 -6.71
CA ILE A 107 -1.36 0.67 -8.15
C ILE A 107 -0.58 -0.41 -8.92
N ARG A 108 0.70 -0.63 -8.58
CA ARG A 108 1.55 -1.66 -9.23
C ARG A 108 1.04 -3.08 -8.98
N LEU A 109 0.37 -3.33 -7.85
CA LEU A 109 -0.31 -4.59 -7.54
C LEU A 109 -1.70 -4.73 -8.19
N GLY A 110 -2.10 -3.79 -9.06
CA GLY A 110 -3.35 -3.84 -9.81
C GLY A 110 -4.60 -3.63 -8.96
N LYS A 111 -4.47 -3.00 -7.78
CA LYS A 111 -5.60 -2.71 -6.86
C LYS A 111 -6.42 -1.49 -7.28
N ILE A 112 -5.87 -0.70 -8.20
CA ILE A 112 -6.47 0.48 -8.81
C ILE A 112 -6.54 0.23 -10.32
N TYR A 113 -7.64 0.63 -10.94
CA TYR A 113 -7.79 0.66 -12.39
C TYR A 113 -8.18 2.08 -12.82
N GLN A 114 -7.43 2.65 -13.77
CA GLN A 114 -7.44 4.08 -14.05
C GLN A 114 -7.19 4.88 -12.76
N ASN A 115 -8.18 5.61 -12.25
CA ASN A 115 -8.14 6.32 -10.98
C ASN A 115 -9.13 5.75 -9.93
N LEU A 116 -9.70 4.57 -10.19
CA LEU A 116 -10.72 3.93 -9.34
C LEU A 116 -10.14 2.75 -8.57
N MET A 117 -10.41 2.70 -7.27
CA MET A 117 -10.05 1.58 -6.42
C MET A 117 -10.99 0.42 -6.71
N ILE A 118 -10.50 -0.64 -7.36
CA ILE A 118 -11.29 -1.82 -7.74
C ILE A 118 -11.14 -2.99 -6.75
N ASP A 119 -10.34 -2.80 -5.69
CA ASP A 119 -10.16 -3.73 -4.58
C ASP A 119 -10.84 -3.23 -3.29
N VAL A 120 -12.06 -2.70 -3.42
CA VAL A 120 -12.82 -2.16 -2.28
C VAL A 120 -13.47 -3.31 -1.52
N LYS A 121 -13.25 -3.35 -0.20
CA LYS A 121 -14.01 -4.22 0.70
C LYS A 121 -15.38 -3.60 0.98
N VAL A 122 -16.42 -4.16 0.41
CA VAL A 122 -17.79 -3.66 0.57
C VAL A 122 -18.39 -4.12 1.91
N THR A 123 -18.15 -3.34 2.96
CA THR A 123 -18.57 -3.67 4.35
C THR A 123 -19.73 -2.84 4.88
N ASN A 124 -20.14 -1.79 4.17
CA ASN A 124 -21.24 -0.92 4.54
C ASN A 124 -21.92 -0.34 3.29
N GLU A 125 -23.07 0.30 3.49
CA GLU A 125 -23.91 0.84 2.41
C GLU A 125 -23.18 1.88 1.55
N LYS A 126 -22.41 2.79 2.16
CA LYS A 126 -21.61 3.77 1.40
C LYS A 126 -20.59 3.09 0.47
N LEU A 127 -19.94 2.03 0.94
CA LEU A 127 -18.99 1.27 0.13
C LEU A 127 -19.71 0.40 -0.92
N TRP A 128 -20.94 -0.01 -0.64
CA TRP A 128 -21.80 -0.68 -1.62
C TRP A 128 -22.09 0.25 -2.78
N GLU A 129 -22.67 1.42 -2.50
CA GLU A 129 -22.98 2.44 -3.50
C GLU A 129 -21.73 2.85 -4.29
N ARG A 130 -20.59 3.01 -3.62
CA ARG A 130 -19.31 3.29 -4.28
C ARG A 130 -18.88 2.19 -5.25
N ALA A 131 -18.93 0.92 -4.83
CA ALA A 131 -18.58 -0.22 -5.68
C ALA A 131 -19.48 -0.28 -6.91
N GLU A 132 -20.76 -0.09 -6.68
CA GLU A 132 -21.78 0.05 -7.69
C GLU A 132 -21.43 1.17 -8.69
N ASN A 133 -21.13 2.39 -8.23
CA ASN A 133 -20.78 3.52 -9.10
C ASN A 133 -19.51 3.28 -9.92
N ILE A 134 -18.52 2.59 -9.33
CA ILE A 134 -17.31 2.16 -10.06
C ILE A 134 -17.68 1.26 -11.24
N LEU A 135 -18.56 0.29 -11.05
CA LEU A 135 -18.97 -0.64 -12.11
C LEU A 135 -19.72 0.06 -13.23
N ILE A 136 -20.68 0.93 -12.91
CA ILE A 136 -21.39 1.73 -13.92
C ILE A 136 -20.39 2.54 -14.73
N HIS A 137 -19.48 3.26 -14.05
CA HIS A 137 -18.53 4.13 -14.72
C HIS A 137 -17.62 3.37 -15.69
N LEU A 138 -17.17 2.17 -15.30
CA LEU A 138 -16.20 1.40 -16.09
C LEU A 138 -16.82 0.51 -17.16
N SER A 139 -18.10 0.13 -17.04
CA SER A 139 -18.77 -0.80 -17.96
C SER A 139 -19.96 -0.19 -18.72
N ASN A 140 -20.38 1.03 -18.38
CA ASN A 140 -21.60 1.66 -18.87
C ASN A 140 -22.88 0.81 -18.67
N CYS A 141 -22.88 -0.11 -17.70
CA CYS A 141 -24.04 -0.94 -17.38
C CYS A 141 -25.12 -0.17 -16.60
N SER A 142 -26.31 -0.77 -16.45
CA SER A 142 -27.33 -0.20 -15.57
C SER A 142 -26.98 -0.41 -14.08
N ARG A 143 -27.65 0.35 -13.21
CA ARG A 143 -27.57 0.15 -11.74
C ARG A 143 -27.97 -1.27 -11.34
N ALA A 144 -28.99 -1.83 -11.99
CA ALA A 144 -29.48 -3.17 -11.73
C ALA A 144 -28.44 -4.24 -12.10
N ASP A 145 -27.79 -4.09 -13.26
CA ASP A 145 -26.74 -5.02 -13.71
C ASP A 145 -25.51 -4.96 -12.78
N ALA A 146 -25.09 -3.76 -12.38
CA ALA A 146 -24.00 -3.58 -11.43
C ALA A 146 -24.28 -4.28 -10.09
N LYS A 147 -25.51 -4.16 -9.57
CA LYS A 147 -25.94 -4.82 -8.33
C LYS A 147 -25.91 -6.34 -8.48
N SER A 148 -26.48 -6.86 -9.56
CA SER A 148 -26.50 -8.30 -9.85
C SER A 148 -25.08 -8.87 -10.00
N ALA A 149 -24.20 -8.17 -10.71
CA ALA A 149 -22.81 -8.56 -10.88
C ALA A 149 -22.04 -8.55 -9.55
N LEU A 150 -22.24 -7.55 -8.68
CA LEU A 150 -21.63 -7.54 -7.34
C LEU A 150 -22.10 -8.70 -6.49
N ILE A 151 -23.39 -9.04 -6.52
CA ILE A 151 -23.93 -10.17 -5.77
C ILE A 151 -23.30 -11.48 -6.28
N ALA A 152 -23.29 -11.70 -7.60
CA ALA A 152 -22.69 -12.89 -8.21
C ALA A 152 -21.17 -12.99 -7.92
N ALA A 153 -20.49 -11.85 -7.89
CA ALA A 153 -19.07 -11.75 -7.57
C ALA A 153 -18.76 -11.81 -6.06
N ASN A 154 -19.74 -12.05 -5.19
CA ASN A 154 -19.55 -12.02 -3.74
C ASN A 154 -18.92 -10.70 -3.24
N LYS A 155 -19.42 -9.58 -3.78
CA LYS A 155 -19.02 -8.20 -3.48
C LYS A 155 -17.59 -7.83 -3.94
N GLU A 156 -16.96 -8.66 -4.75
CA GLU A 156 -15.66 -8.38 -5.35
C GLU A 156 -15.81 -7.49 -6.58
N VAL A 157 -15.50 -6.19 -6.45
CA VAL A 157 -15.68 -5.21 -7.52
C VAL A 157 -14.90 -5.57 -8.78
N ARG A 158 -13.64 -6.00 -8.64
CA ARG A 158 -12.81 -6.42 -9.78
C ARG A 158 -13.40 -7.61 -10.53
N THR A 159 -13.88 -8.62 -9.82
CA THR A 159 -14.53 -9.81 -10.40
C THR A 159 -15.83 -9.41 -11.09
N ALA A 160 -16.67 -8.61 -10.43
CA ALA A 160 -17.92 -8.10 -10.99
C ALA A 160 -17.69 -7.30 -12.28
N LEU A 161 -16.62 -6.49 -12.33
CA LEU A 161 -16.26 -5.74 -13.52
C LEU A 161 -15.92 -6.65 -14.71
N ILE A 162 -15.19 -7.74 -14.48
CA ILE A 162 -14.88 -8.72 -15.54
C ILE A 162 -16.15 -9.42 -16.01
N VAL A 163 -17.04 -9.79 -15.10
CA VAL A 163 -18.35 -10.38 -15.45
C VAL A 163 -19.11 -9.44 -16.40
N LEU A 164 -19.17 -8.15 -16.08
CA LEU A 164 -19.86 -7.15 -16.90
C LEU A 164 -19.19 -6.91 -18.26
N LEU A 165 -17.85 -6.82 -18.30
CA LEU A 165 -17.11 -6.47 -19.51
C LEU A 165 -16.89 -7.66 -20.46
N ALA A 166 -16.73 -8.88 -19.93
CA ALA A 166 -16.39 -10.07 -20.71
C ALA A 166 -17.53 -11.09 -20.82
N GLY A 167 -18.64 -10.90 -20.08
CA GLY A 167 -19.80 -11.79 -20.14
C GLY A 167 -19.55 -13.20 -19.63
N VAL A 168 -18.56 -13.37 -18.73
CA VAL A 168 -18.20 -14.67 -18.14
C VAL A 168 -18.77 -14.83 -16.73
N THR A 169 -18.75 -16.04 -16.19
CA THR A 169 -19.15 -16.28 -14.79
C THR A 169 -18.15 -15.70 -13.80
N ALA A 170 -18.59 -15.45 -12.56
CA ALA A 170 -17.71 -14.95 -11.49
C ALA A 170 -16.57 -15.94 -11.18
N GLU A 171 -16.83 -17.23 -11.26
CA GLU A 171 -15.85 -18.32 -11.10
C GLU A 171 -14.77 -18.20 -12.17
N THR A 172 -15.17 -18.11 -13.45
CA THR A 172 -14.25 -17.94 -14.58
C THR A 172 -13.42 -16.67 -14.43
N ALA A 173 -14.04 -15.57 -14.01
CA ALA A 173 -13.35 -14.31 -13.77
C ALA A 173 -12.28 -14.43 -12.67
N ARG A 174 -12.58 -15.10 -11.54
CA ARG A 174 -11.61 -15.34 -10.45
C ARG A 174 -10.45 -16.22 -10.90
N GLU A 175 -10.73 -17.30 -11.62
CA GLU A 175 -9.70 -18.19 -12.16
C GLU A 175 -8.74 -17.44 -13.09
N GLN A 176 -9.27 -16.63 -14.00
CA GLN A 176 -8.47 -15.86 -14.94
C GLN A 176 -7.68 -14.75 -14.25
N LEU A 177 -8.25 -14.10 -13.23
CA LEU A 177 -7.50 -13.16 -12.39
C LEU A 177 -6.31 -13.85 -11.71
N ALA A 178 -6.51 -15.01 -11.09
CA ALA A 178 -5.43 -15.74 -10.43
C ALA A 178 -4.32 -16.12 -11.42
N ARG A 179 -4.67 -16.64 -12.60
CA ARG A 179 -3.71 -16.98 -13.68
C ARG A 179 -2.93 -15.76 -14.18
N ASN A 180 -3.54 -14.58 -14.17
CA ASN A 180 -2.96 -13.34 -14.67
C ASN A 180 -2.38 -12.44 -13.56
N GLN A 181 -2.04 -13.00 -12.39
CA GLN A 181 -1.46 -12.27 -11.27
C GLN A 181 -2.32 -11.07 -10.84
N PHE A 182 -3.64 -11.24 -10.92
CA PHE A 182 -4.66 -10.25 -10.61
C PHE A 182 -4.60 -8.95 -11.44
N ASN A 183 -3.87 -8.92 -12.55
CA ASN A 183 -3.83 -7.78 -13.45
C ASN A 183 -5.10 -7.74 -14.32
N LEU A 184 -5.90 -6.68 -14.19
CA LEU A 184 -7.20 -6.55 -14.86
C LEU A 184 -7.05 -6.50 -16.39
N ASP A 185 -6.17 -5.66 -16.92
CA ASP A 185 -5.96 -5.51 -18.38
C ASP A 185 -5.53 -6.82 -19.04
N ARG A 186 -4.56 -7.51 -18.42
CA ARG A 186 -4.09 -8.82 -18.89
C ARG A 186 -5.22 -9.84 -18.87
N THR A 187 -6.06 -9.81 -17.83
CA THR A 187 -7.21 -10.72 -17.69
C THR A 187 -8.25 -10.48 -18.78
N LEU A 188 -8.66 -9.23 -18.99
CA LEU A 188 -9.65 -8.86 -20.03
C LEU A 188 -9.14 -9.20 -21.43
N ASN A 189 -7.87 -8.91 -21.74
CA ASN A 189 -7.25 -9.27 -23.01
C ASN A 189 -7.22 -10.79 -23.25
N THR A 190 -7.01 -11.58 -22.20
CA THR A 190 -7.01 -13.05 -22.30
C THR A 190 -8.41 -13.56 -22.61
N LEU A 191 -9.43 -13.05 -21.91
CA LEU A 191 -10.83 -13.43 -22.12
C LEU A 191 -11.34 -13.06 -23.51
N GLN A 192 -10.96 -11.89 -24.04
CA GLN A 192 -11.35 -11.46 -25.40
C GLN A 192 -10.71 -12.31 -26.51
N LYS A 193 -9.53 -12.90 -26.28
CA LYS A 193 -8.86 -13.78 -27.25
C LYS A 193 -9.45 -15.18 -27.30
N VAL A 194 -10.10 -15.64 -26.23
CA VAL A 194 -10.75 -16.97 -26.15
C VAL A 194 -12.14 -16.96 -26.80
N GLY A 195 -12.75 -15.78 -26.98
CA GLY A 195 -14.04 -15.61 -27.66
C GLY A 195 -13.98 -15.39 -29.18
N LYS A 196 -12.79 -15.51 -29.79
CA LYS A 196 -12.58 -15.55 -31.25
C LYS A 196 -12.09 -16.94 -31.66
#